data_AF-A0A0U3M1B0-F1
#
_entry.id   AF-A0A0U3M1B0-F1
#
_cell.length_a   1.000
_cell.length_b   1.000
_cell.length_c   1.000
_cell.angle_alpha   90.00
_cell.angle_beta   90.00
_cell.angle_gamma   90.00
#
_symmetry.space_group_name_H-M   'P 1'
#
loop_
_entity.id
_entity.type
_entity.pdbx_description
1 polymer ?
#
loop_
_entity_poly.entity_id
_entity_poly.type
_entity_poly.pdbx_seq_one_letter_code
_entity_poly.pdbx_strand_id
1 'polypeptide(L)'
;MSTGTAAVWGRAEQQDFRSRVRGALLGGAVGDALGAGVSGLVLEEIRAAHGVEGVVDYVPAHGRRGAVTALTQLTLFTVDGLIRAQVRRDTGAWHPPTDVHRAHLRWAATQHDWGPDERREDNGWLAAEEWLYARRDPARECLGGFGDTVMGTLDRPKNPAARDAGALTRSAPFGLLVGWEPGLVLQLAVECAAQSHGHPAAQLSAGAFAVLVHGLARGESLDGAVQNTLALLAERPGHEPVTEALRQALGSVRQGIPGPALIEALGASDAAEEVLAVAVYCALVSEDIRHGLRLAVNHSGPSRATGSVCGALLGALHGETALPPAWLAELEGRATLLELADDFAMEMTQGPALHSPAAVAPGWLARYPRG
;
A
#
# COMPACT_ATOMS: atom_id res chain seq x y z
N MET A 1 17.73 13.89 17.73
CA MET A 1 16.76 13.97 16.63
C MET A 1 15.72 15.00 17.01
N SER A 2 15.80 16.19 16.41
CA SER A 2 14.91 17.30 16.72
C SER A 2 13.51 16.93 16.23
N THR A 3 12.61 16.63 17.16
CA THR A 3 11.18 16.51 16.87
C THR A 3 10.70 17.88 16.42
N GLY A 4 10.37 18.01 15.13
CA GLY A 4 9.63 19.17 14.66
C GLY A 4 8.44 19.40 15.60
N THR A 5 8.29 20.63 16.07
CA THR A 5 7.08 21.11 16.73
C THR A 5 5.88 20.54 16.01
N ALA A 6 5.05 19.76 16.70
CA ALA A 6 3.83 19.21 16.12
C ALA A 6 3.07 20.38 15.48
N ALA A 7 3.07 20.41 14.15
CA ALA A 7 2.35 21.45 13.42
C ALA A 7 0.91 21.38 13.92
N VAL A 8 0.38 22.51 14.41
CA VAL A 8 -1.01 22.56 14.83
C VAL A 8 -1.83 22.56 13.56
N TRP A 9 -2.33 21.38 13.17
CA TRP A 9 -3.13 21.27 11.96
C TRP A 9 -4.48 21.93 12.16
N GLY A 10 -4.84 22.82 11.25
CA GLY A 10 -6.18 23.38 11.18
C GLY A 10 -7.22 22.31 10.82
N ARG A 11 -8.50 22.60 11.10
CA ARG A 11 -9.62 21.69 10.79
C ARG A 11 -9.61 21.25 9.31
N ALA A 12 -9.37 22.17 8.39
CA ALA A 12 -9.37 21.90 6.96
C ALA A 12 -8.23 20.94 6.57
N GLU A 13 -7.02 21.14 7.11
CA GLU A 13 -5.86 20.28 6.87
C GLU A 13 -6.09 18.86 7.42
N GLN A 14 -6.68 18.75 8.62
CA GLN A 14 -7.06 17.45 9.19
C GLN A 14 -8.09 16.71 8.34
N GLN A 15 -9.10 17.43 7.84
CA GLN A 15 -10.13 16.85 6.97
C GLN A 15 -9.57 16.42 5.61
N ASP A 16 -8.71 17.24 5.00
CA ASP A 16 -8.04 16.91 3.74
C ASP A 16 -7.14 15.68 3.90
N PHE A 17 -6.28 15.67 4.93
CA PHE A 17 -5.42 14.51 5.19
C PHE A 17 -6.22 13.24 5.45
N ARG A 18 -7.28 13.29 6.27
CA ARG A 18 -8.17 12.13 6.50
C ARG A 18 -8.78 11.63 5.19
N SER A 19 -9.22 12.55 4.32
CA SER A 19 -9.72 12.21 2.98
C SER A 19 -8.67 11.50 2.12
N ARG A 20 -7.41 11.96 2.16
CA ARG A 20 -6.28 11.34 1.43
C ARG A 20 -5.86 9.98 1.99
N VAL A 21 -5.86 9.82 3.32
CA VAL A 21 -5.60 8.53 4.00
C VAL A 21 -6.65 7.50 3.58
N ARG A 22 -7.94 7.86 3.69
CA ARG A 22 -9.04 7.01 3.23
C ARG A 22 -8.94 6.73 1.74
N GLY A 23 -8.68 7.76 0.94
CA GLY A 23 -8.50 7.67 -0.50
C GLY A 23 -7.43 6.66 -0.88
N ALA A 24 -6.23 6.74 -0.29
CA ALA A 24 -5.12 5.84 -0.57
C ALA A 24 -5.46 4.38 -0.24
N LEU A 25 -6.05 4.11 0.93
CA LEU A 25 -6.36 2.75 1.37
C LEU A 25 -7.54 2.15 0.58
N LEU A 26 -8.63 2.91 0.41
CA LEU A 26 -9.78 2.47 -0.38
C LEU A 26 -9.43 2.35 -1.86
N GLY A 27 -8.69 3.30 -2.42
CA GLY A 27 -8.27 3.28 -3.82
C GLY A 27 -7.41 2.06 -4.13
N GLY A 28 -6.46 1.73 -3.24
CA GLY A 28 -5.68 0.50 -3.35
C GLY A 28 -6.54 -0.75 -3.29
N ALA A 29 -7.47 -0.83 -2.34
CA ALA A 29 -8.38 -1.97 -2.20
C ALA A 29 -9.34 -2.12 -3.40
N VAL A 30 -9.84 -1.02 -3.96
CA VAL A 30 -10.66 -1.01 -5.17
C VAL A 30 -9.85 -1.55 -6.35
N GLY A 31 -8.60 -1.12 -6.52
CA GLY A 31 -7.72 -1.59 -7.57
C GLY A 31 -7.34 -3.07 -7.44
N ASP A 32 -7.06 -3.53 -6.22
CA ASP A 32 -6.86 -4.94 -5.88
C ASP A 32 -8.09 -5.78 -6.29
N ALA A 33 -9.28 -5.38 -5.85
CA ALA A 33 -10.53 -6.08 -6.17
C ALA A 33 -10.91 -6.04 -7.65
N LEU A 34 -10.59 -4.94 -8.36
CA LEU A 34 -10.85 -4.81 -9.80
C LEU A 34 -9.95 -5.73 -10.63
N GLY A 35 -8.68 -5.87 -10.23
CA GLY A 35 -7.70 -6.73 -10.90
C GLY A 35 -7.77 -8.20 -10.48
N ALA A 36 -8.43 -8.54 -9.37
CA ALA A 36 -8.43 -9.90 -8.79
C ALA A 36 -8.90 -10.98 -9.78
N GLY A 37 -10.00 -10.74 -10.51
CA GLY A 37 -10.58 -11.73 -11.42
C GLY A 37 -9.83 -11.94 -12.74
N VAL A 38 -8.86 -11.09 -13.05
CA VAL A 38 -8.10 -11.13 -14.32
C VAL A 38 -6.58 -11.21 -14.13
N SER A 39 -6.12 -11.26 -12.88
CA SER A 39 -4.70 -11.34 -12.55
C SER A 39 -4.08 -12.60 -13.16
N GLY A 40 -3.07 -12.42 -14.02
CA GLY A 40 -2.36 -13.53 -14.68
C GLY A 40 -2.92 -13.94 -16.04
N LEU A 41 -3.97 -13.26 -16.53
CA LEU A 41 -4.43 -13.38 -17.92
C LEU A 41 -3.64 -12.42 -18.82
N VAL A 42 -3.41 -12.82 -20.07
CA VAL A 42 -2.92 -11.88 -21.08
C VAL A 42 -4.07 -11.03 -21.61
N LEU A 43 -3.77 -9.86 -22.18
CA LEU A 43 -4.78 -8.90 -22.64
C LEU A 43 -5.79 -9.51 -23.62
N GLU A 44 -5.35 -10.40 -24.53
CA GLU A 44 -6.26 -11.08 -25.44
C GLU A 44 -7.28 -11.94 -24.70
N GLU A 45 -6.88 -12.63 -23.63
CA GLU A 45 -7.77 -13.46 -22.80
C GLU A 45 -8.77 -12.59 -22.02
N ILE A 46 -8.29 -11.47 -21.46
CA ILE A 46 -9.14 -10.47 -20.79
C ILE A 46 -10.22 -9.97 -21.76
N ARG A 47 -9.82 -9.60 -22.99
CA ARG A 47 -10.76 -9.11 -24.00
C ARG A 47 -11.69 -10.19 -24.54
N ALA A 48 -11.22 -11.44 -24.65
CA ALA A 48 -12.06 -12.55 -25.04
C ALA A 48 -13.17 -12.81 -24.01
N ALA A 49 -12.87 -12.66 -22.71
CA ALA A 49 -13.83 -12.87 -21.63
C ALA A 49 -14.75 -11.66 -21.37
N HIS A 50 -14.26 -10.43 -21.57
CA HIS A 50 -14.94 -9.21 -21.11
C HIS A 50 -15.27 -8.19 -22.22
N GLY A 51 -14.90 -8.48 -23.47
CA GLY A 51 -15.08 -7.60 -24.62
C GLY A 51 -13.89 -6.67 -24.89
N VAL A 52 -13.97 -5.89 -25.96
CA VAL A 52 -12.84 -5.04 -26.44
C VAL A 52 -12.35 -4.03 -25.40
N GLU A 53 -13.27 -3.56 -24.56
CA GLU A 53 -13.04 -2.62 -23.46
C GLU A 53 -12.39 -3.26 -22.21
N GLY A 54 -12.25 -4.59 -22.21
CA GLY A 54 -11.73 -5.38 -21.10
C GLY A 54 -12.59 -5.27 -19.84
N VAL A 55 -11.95 -5.30 -18.68
CA VAL A 55 -12.59 -5.11 -17.37
C VAL A 55 -13.07 -3.66 -17.24
N VAL A 56 -14.39 -3.50 -17.11
CA VAL A 56 -15.06 -2.21 -16.89
C VAL A 56 -15.68 -2.08 -15.49
N ASP A 57 -15.76 -3.19 -14.76
CA ASP A 57 -16.40 -3.31 -13.45
C ASP A 57 -15.87 -4.58 -12.75
N TYR A 58 -16.22 -4.79 -11.47
CA TYR A 58 -15.76 -5.97 -10.73
C TYR A 58 -16.10 -7.28 -11.45
N VAL A 59 -15.08 -8.10 -11.67
CA VAL A 59 -15.24 -9.49 -12.10
C VAL A 59 -15.35 -10.36 -10.84
N PRO A 60 -16.32 -11.29 -10.74
CA PRO A 60 -16.39 -12.19 -9.60
C PRO A 60 -15.07 -12.96 -9.39
N ALA A 61 -14.50 -12.86 -8.19
CA ALA A 61 -13.28 -13.54 -7.77
C ALA A 61 -13.47 -14.04 -6.33
N HIS A 62 -12.86 -15.17 -5.98
CA HIS A 62 -12.98 -15.77 -4.65
C HIS A 62 -14.42 -15.89 -4.13
N GLY A 63 -15.38 -16.18 -5.02
CA GLY A 63 -16.78 -16.41 -4.69
C GLY A 63 -17.67 -15.16 -4.57
N ARG A 64 -17.17 -13.94 -4.84
CA ARG A 64 -17.98 -12.71 -4.81
C ARG A 64 -17.47 -11.63 -5.77
N ARG A 65 -18.26 -10.58 -5.97
CA ARG A 65 -17.79 -9.31 -6.54
C ARG A 65 -17.15 -8.44 -5.46
N GLY A 66 -16.22 -7.57 -5.85
CA GLY A 66 -15.51 -6.67 -4.93
C GLY A 66 -14.65 -7.40 -3.89
N ALA A 67 -14.25 -8.65 -4.15
CA ALA A 67 -13.36 -9.41 -3.27
C ALA A 67 -11.96 -8.80 -3.28
N VAL A 68 -11.45 -8.47 -2.11
CA VAL A 68 -10.04 -8.08 -1.95
C VAL A 68 -9.16 -9.32 -1.77
N THR A 69 -7.86 -9.17 -2.01
CA THR A 69 -6.89 -10.27 -1.90
C THR A 69 -5.94 -10.06 -0.72
N ALA A 70 -4.93 -10.92 -0.62
CA ALA A 70 -3.83 -10.77 0.30
C ALA A 70 -3.12 -9.40 0.22
N LEU A 71 -3.20 -8.66 -0.90
CA LEU A 71 -2.60 -7.32 -1.00
C LEU A 71 -3.27 -6.34 -0.03
N THR A 72 -4.60 -6.25 -0.08
CA THR A 72 -5.36 -5.39 0.83
C THR A 72 -5.22 -5.86 2.27
N GLN A 73 -5.33 -7.17 2.52
CA GLN A 73 -5.16 -7.73 3.87
C GLN A 73 -3.80 -7.32 4.47
N LEU A 74 -2.71 -7.54 3.74
CA LEU A 74 -1.36 -7.23 4.19
C LEU A 74 -1.14 -5.71 4.35
N THR A 75 -1.77 -4.89 3.51
CA THR A 75 -1.78 -3.42 3.64
C THR A 75 -2.44 -2.97 4.94
N LEU A 76 -3.58 -3.57 5.32
CA LEU A 76 -4.24 -3.29 6.61
C LEU A 76 -3.30 -3.57 7.79
N PHE A 77 -2.59 -4.71 7.77
CA PHE A 77 -1.62 -5.02 8.82
C PHE A 77 -0.39 -4.09 8.79
N THR A 78 0.01 -3.55 7.65
CA THR A 78 1.01 -2.46 7.62
C THR A 78 0.50 -1.23 8.37
N VAL A 79 -0.77 -0.82 8.16
CA VAL A 79 -1.37 0.33 8.87
C VAL A 79 -1.47 0.06 10.38
N ASP A 80 -1.94 -1.13 10.80
CA ASP A 80 -1.97 -1.54 12.22
C ASP A 80 -0.57 -1.46 12.86
N GLY A 81 0.45 -1.96 12.17
CA GLY A 81 1.83 -1.89 12.63
C GLY A 81 2.34 -0.46 12.80
N LEU A 82 1.97 0.46 11.91
CA LEU A 82 2.35 1.87 12.01
C LEU A 82 1.63 2.60 13.16
N ILE A 83 0.36 2.30 13.41
CA ILE A 83 -0.37 2.82 14.58
C ILE A 83 0.29 2.31 15.87
N ARG A 84 0.53 1.00 15.94
CA ARG A 84 1.17 0.37 17.12
C ARG A 84 2.59 0.89 17.38
N ALA A 85 3.32 1.25 16.32
CA ALA A 85 4.62 1.91 16.47
C ALA A 85 4.53 3.24 17.22
N GLN A 86 3.46 4.02 17.05
CA GLN A 86 3.24 5.24 17.84
C GLN A 86 2.82 4.91 19.27
N VAL A 87 1.91 3.96 19.46
CA VAL A 87 1.45 3.51 20.78
C VAL A 87 2.61 2.98 21.64
N ARG A 88 3.54 2.22 21.05
CA ARG A 88 4.71 1.68 21.75
C ARG A 88 5.77 2.72 22.09
N ARG A 89 5.75 3.90 21.47
CA ARG A 89 6.65 5.00 21.83
C ARG A 89 6.55 5.36 23.32
N ASP A 90 5.37 5.19 23.91
CA ASP A 90 5.11 5.42 25.34
C ASP A 90 5.90 4.49 26.27
N THR A 91 6.33 3.32 25.79
CA THR A 91 7.06 2.33 26.61
C THR A 91 8.58 2.57 26.58
N GLY A 92 9.05 3.62 25.91
CA GLY A 92 10.47 3.96 25.78
C GLY A 92 11.23 3.11 24.75
N ALA A 93 10.58 2.14 24.10
CA ALA A 93 11.13 1.34 23.01
C ALA A 93 10.42 1.72 21.71
N TRP A 94 11.14 2.42 20.82
CA TRP A 94 10.58 2.87 19.54
C TRP A 94 11.45 2.37 18.38
N HIS A 95 10.94 1.36 17.68
CA HIS A 95 11.58 0.82 16.48
C HIS A 95 10.49 0.38 15.48
N PRO A 96 9.94 1.34 14.70
CA PRO A 96 8.82 1.10 13.79
C PRO A 96 8.97 -0.12 12.86
N PRO A 97 10.15 -0.46 12.30
CA PRO A 97 10.29 -1.69 11.52
C PRO A 97 9.91 -2.96 12.30
N THR A 98 10.19 -3.03 13.61
CA THR A 98 9.82 -4.17 14.45
C THR A 98 8.34 -4.21 14.77
N ASP A 99 7.69 -3.05 14.94
CA ASP A 99 6.24 -2.94 15.11
C ASP A 99 5.50 -3.46 13.88
N VAL A 100 5.92 -2.98 12.71
CA VAL A 100 5.37 -3.40 11.41
C VAL A 100 5.62 -4.89 11.18
N HIS A 101 6.83 -5.40 11.49
CA HIS A 101 7.11 -6.83 11.41
C HIS A 101 6.15 -7.67 12.25
N ARG A 102 5.89 -7.28 13.51
CA ARG A 102 4.94 -8.01 14.37
C ARG A 102 3.53 -8.00 13.77
N ALA A 103 3.09 -6.89 13.17
CA ALA A 103 1.80 -6.84 12.50
C ALA A 103 1.77 -7.74 11.25
N HIS A 104 2.87 -7.82 10.48
CA HIS A 104 2.99 -8.78 9.38
C HIS A 104 3.01 -10.25 9.84
N LEU A 105 3.52 -10.56 11.04
CA LEU A 105 3.36 -11.89 11.64
C LEU A 105 1.90 -12.19 12.02
N ARG A 106 1.14 -11.18 12.48
CA ARG A 106 -0.30 -11.33 12.71
C ARG A 106 -1.04 -11.60 11.39
N TRP A 107 -0.71 -10.89 10.31
CA TRP A 107 -1.21 -11.20 8.98
C TRP A 107 -0.87 -12.64 8.56
N ALA A 108 0.40 -13.05 8.72
CA ALA A 108 0.83 -14.39 8.35
C ALA A 108 0.04 -15.47 9.10
N ALA A 109 -0.30 -15.24 10.38
CA ALA A 109 -1.17 -16.13 11.13
C ALA A 109 -2.57 -16.26 10.50
N THR A 110 -3.17 -15.17 10.00
CA THR A 110 -4.48 -15.24 9.32
C THR A 110 -4.43 -16.05 8.02
N GLN A 111 -3.25 -16.24 7.42
CA GLN A 111 -3.09 -17.06 6.22
C GLN A 111 -2.98 -18.57 6.51
N HIS A 112 -2.92 -18.98 7.78
CA HIS A 112 -2.74 -20.36 8.21
C HIS A 112 -3.81 -20.84 9.19
N ASP A 113 -4.21 -19.97 10.11
CA ASP A 113 -5.23 -20.26 11.12
C ASP A 113 -6.63 -20.32 10.46
N TRP A 114 -7.54 -21.10 11.05
CA TRP A 114 -8.89 -21.27 10.51
C TRP A 114 -9.82 -20.07 10.80
N GLY A 115 -9.45 -19.24 11.77
CA GLY A 115 -10.23 -18.10 12.24
C GLY A 115 -9.54 -17.39 13.42
N PRO A 116 -10.14 -16.31 13.93
CA PRO A 116 -9.64 -15.56 15.08
C PRO A 116 -9.44 -16.42 16.33
N ASP A 117 -8.34 -16.19 17.06
CA ASP A 117 -8.07 -16.81 18.36
C ASP A 117 -8.13 -15.76 19.47
N GLU A 118 -9.29 -15.66 20.13
CA GLU A 118 -9.56 -14.69 21.21
C GLU A 118 -8.62 -14.83 22.42
N ARG A 119 -7.90 -15.96 22.55
CA ARG A 119 -6.91 -16.17 23.63
C ARG A 119 -5.64 -15.36 23.41
N ARG A 120 -5.41 -14.84 22.19
CA ARG A 120 -4.26 -13.99 21.84
C ARG A 120 -4.65 -12.52 22.00
N GLU A 121 -4.77 -12.05 23.24
CA GLU A 121 -5.25 -10.69 23.55
C GLU A 121 -4.41 -9.58 22.87
N ASP A 122 -3.11 -9.82 22.64
CA ASP A 122 -2.22 -8.86 21.98
C ASP A 122 -2.51 -8.65 20.49
N ASN A 123 -3.32 -9.52 19.87
CA ASN A 123 -3.64 -9.43 18.45
C ASN A 123 -4.48 -8.21 18.08
N GLY A 124 -5.18 -7.61 19.05
CA GLY A 124 -6.05 -6.45 18.85
C GLY A 124 -7.23 -6.71 17.91
N TRP A 125 -7.94 -5.65 17.55
CA TRP A 125 -9.24 -5.76 16.89
C TRP A 125 -9.16 -6.22 15.43
N LEU A 126 -8.14 -5.81 14.68
CA LEU A 126 -8.03 -6.14 13.26
C LEU A 126 -7.97 -7.66 13.04
N ALA A 127 -7.23 -8.38 13.88
CA ALA A 127 -7.13 -9.83 13.83
C ALA A 127 -8.40 -10.57 14.28
N ALA A 128 -9.41 -9.87 14.82
CA ALA A 128 -10.72 -10.46 15.11
C ALA A 128 -11.63 -10.51 13.87
N GLU A 129 -11.23 -9.87 12.76
CA GLU A 129 -12.00 -9.84 11.53
C GLU A 129 -11.89 -11.17 10.76
N GLU A 130 -12.92 -12.02 10.85
CA GLU A 130 -12.94 -13.37 10.25
C GLU A 130 -12.62 -13.38 8.75
N TRP A 131 -13.03 -12.35 8.00
CA TRP A 131 -12.82 -12.30 6.55
C TRP A 131 -11.33 -12.15 6.17
N LEU A 132 -10.46 -11.73 7.09
CA LEU A 132 -9.00 -11.67 6.90
C LEU A 132 -8.34 -13.06 6.90
N TYR A 133 -9.06 -14.09 7.34
CA TYR A 133 -8.58 -15.49 7.37
C TYR A 133 -8.82 -16.23 6.05
N ALA A 134 -9.45 -15.57 5.07
CA ALA A 134 -9.57 -16.09 3.72
C ALA A 134 -8.24 -15.92 2.97
N ARG A 135 -7.51 -17.01 2.75
CA ARG A 135 -6.27 -17.02 1.96
C ARG A 135 -6.55 -16.81 0.47
N ARG A 136 -6.13 -15.65 -0.07
CA ARG A 136 -6.41 -15.23 -1.46
C ARG A 136 -5.15 -14.68 -2.12
N ASP A 137 -4.48 -15.56 -2.85
CA ASP A 137 -3.28 -15.25 -3.65
C ASP A 137 -2.17 -14.46 -2.91
N PRO A 138 -1.77 -14.85 -1.68
CA PRO A 138 -0.61 -14.25 -1.03
C PRO A 138 0.68 -14.54 -1.80
N ALA A 139 1.52 -13.51 -1.97
CA ALA A 139 2.85 -13.68 -2.54
C ALA A 139 3.67 -14.67 -1.71
N ARG A 140 4.38 -15.59 -2.37
CA ARG A 140 5.15 -16.65 -1.71
C ARG A 140 6.26 -16.06 -0.84
N GLU A 141 6.86 -14.99 -1.31
CA GLU A 141 7.96 -14.25 -0.70
C GLU A 141 7.49 -13.56 0.59
N CYS A 142 6.25 -13.06 0.62
CA CYS A 142 5.62 -12.56 1.84
C CYS A 142 5.35 -13.70 2.84
N LEU A 143 4.78 -14.82 2.41
CA LEU A 143 4.55 -15.97 3.29
C LEU A 143 5.84 -16.54 3.88
N GLY A 144 6.89 -16.68 3.05
CA GLY A 144 8.19 -17.15 3.51
C GLY A 144 8.92 -16.13 4.39
N GLY A 145 8.82 -14.83 4.07
CA GLY A 145 9.42 -13.75 4.84
C GLY A 145 8.86 -13.64 6.26
N PHE A 146 7.54 -13.80 6.39
CA PHE A 146 6.79 -13.68 7.64
C PHE A 146 6.42 -15.03 8.27
N GLY A 147 7.00 -16.13 7.78
CA GLY A 147 6.73 -17.48 8.27
C GLY A 147 7.43 -17.83 9.59
N ASP A 148 8.31 -16.96 10.08
CA ASP A 148 9.02 -17.12 11.36
C ASP A 148 9.22 -15.76 12.04
N THR A 149 9.69 -15.77 13.30
CA THR A 149 9.87 -14.55 14.09
C THR A 149 11.16 -13.78 13.80
N VAL A 150 12.03 -14.28 12.92
CA VAL A 150 13.32 -13.66 12.58
C VAL A 150 13.09 -12.59 11.53
N MET A 151 13.11 -11.32 11.95
CA MET A 151 12.95 -10.17 11.08
C MET A 151 14.13 -10.04 10.10
N GLY A 152 13.84 -9.94 8.80
CA GLY A 152 14.84 -9.59 7.80
C GLY A 152 15.34 -8.14 7.98
N THR A 153 16.62 -7.90 7.68
CA THR A 153 17.25 -6.57 7.75
C THR A 153 17.93 -6.24 6.43
N LEU A 154 18.41 -5.00 6.24
CA LEU A 154 19.16 -4.65 5.03
C LEU A 154 20.46 -5.46 4.86
N ASP A 155 21.13 -5.78 5.97
CA ASP A 155 22.34 -6.63 5.94
C ASP A 155 22.02 -8.11 5.71
N ARG A 156 20.85 -8.57 6.19
CA ARG A 156 20.40 -9.97 6.12
C ARG A 156 18.93 -10.03 5.72
N PRO A 157 18.60 -9.70 4.46
CA PRO A 157 17.21 -9.64 4.04
C PRO A 157 16.63 -11.04 3.87
N LYS A 158 15.30 -11.15 4.00
CA LYS A 158 14.57 -12.35 3.58
C LYS A 158 14.52 -12.41 2.05
N ASN A 159 14.51 -13.61 1.50
CA ASN A 159 14.40 -13.89 0.05
C ASN A 159 15.27 -12.97 -0.83
N PRO A 160 16.61 -13.11 -0.83
CA PRO A 160 17.54 -12.20 -1.53
C PRO A 160 17.29 -12.01 -3.04
N ALA A 161 16.67 -12.98 -3.70
CA ALA A 161 16.37 -12.93 -5.14
C ALA A 161 14.95 -12.42 -5.46
N ALA A 162 14.11 -12.17 -4.45
CA ALA A 162 12.73 -11.74 -4.64
C ALA A 162 12.65 -10.31 -5.20
N ARG A 163 12.37 -10.19 -6.50
CA ARG A 163 12.25 -8.93 -7.25
C ARG A 163 10.79 -8.55 -7.51
N ASP A 164 9.84 -9.41 -7.19
CA ASP A 164 8.42 -9.20 -7.45
C ASP A 164 7.81 -8.05 -6.63
N ALA A 165 6.59 -7.65 -7.00
CA ALA A 165 5.89 -6.52 -6.43
C ALA A 165 5.31 -6.73 -5.01
N GLY A 166 5.51 -7.88 -4.36
CA GLY A 166 4.89 -8.17 -3.05
C GLY A 166 5.28 -7.20 -1.92
N ALA A 167 6.49 -6.65 -1.95
CA ALA A 167 6.90 -5.56 -1.05
C ALA A 167 6.28 -4.21 -1.43
N LEU A 168 6.20 -3.93 -2.74
CA LEU A 168 5.65 -2.69 -3.28
C LEU A 168 4.19 -2.51 -2.89
N THR A 169 3.34 -3.51 -3.14
CA THR A 169 1.87 -3.39 -3.03
C THR A 169 1.36 -3.02 -1.63
N ARG A 170 2.14 -3.29 -0.58
CA ARG A 170 1.78 -3.01 0.82
C ARG A 170 2.41 -1.74 1.40
N SER A 171 3.08 -0.94 0.57
CA SER A 171 3.96 0.16 1.02
C SER A 171 3.33 1.55 0.97
N ALA A 172 2.12 1.71 0.42
CA ALA A 172 1.39 2.97 0.46
C ALA A 172 1.26 3.59 1.87
N PRO A 173 0.96 2.81 2.94
CA PRO A 173 0.79 3.37 4.28
C PRO A 173 2.01 4.11 4.84
N PHE A 174 3.23 3.73 4.44
CA PHE A 174 4.45 4.43 4.88
C PHE A 174 4.45 5.89 4.40
N GLY A 175 3.92 6.15 3.21
CA GLY A 175 3.82 7.49 2.65
C GLY A 175 2.90 8.41 3.46
N LEU A 176 1.92 7.86 4.17
CA LEU A 176 0.95 8.62 4.95
C LEU A 176 1.53 9.21 6.24
N LEU A 177 2.79 8.91 6.59
CA LEU A 177 3.53 9.53 7.68
C LEU A 177 3.96 10.97 7.33
N VAL A 178 3.00 11.85 7.03
CA VAL A 178 3.26 13.20 6.48
C VAL A 178 4.02 14.15 7.40
N GLY A 179 4.14 13.81 8.69
CA GLY A 179 4.98 14.53 9.66
C GLY A 179 6.47 14.14 9.62
N TRP A 180 6.85 13.16 8.81
CA TRP A 180 8.24 12.70 8.67
C TRP A 180 8.88 13.34 7.44
N GLU A 181 10.22 13.43 7.47
CA GLU A 181 10.98 13.81 6.28
C GLU A 181 10.91 12.72 5.20
N PRO A 182 10.79 13.07 3.90
CA PRO A 182 10.66 12.10 2.81
C PRO A 182 11.77 11.03 2.79
N GLY A 183 13.01 11.39 3.13
CA GLY A 183 14.12 10.45 3.22
C GLY A 183 13.96 9.40 4.33
N LEU A 184 13.29 9.74 5.44
CA LEU A 184 12.98 8.79 6.51
C LEU A 184 11.82 7.87 6.13
N VAL A 185 10.83 8.38 5.38
CA VAL A 185 9.76 7.56 4.80
C VAL A 185 10.33 6.52 3.84
N LEU A 186 11.24 6.94 2.95
CA LEU A 186 11.98 6.05 2.05
C LEU A 186 12.72 4.97 2.84
N GLN A 187 13.49 5.37 3.85
CA GLN A 187 14.28 4.46 4.69
C GLN A 187 13.39 3.42 5.39
N LEU A 188 12.31 3.85 6.04
CA LEU A 188 11.40 2.95 6.75
C LEU A 188 10.76 1.92 5.82
N ALA A 189 10.29 2.35 4.64
CA ALA A 189 9.69 1.47 3.65
C ALA A 189 10.70 0.44 3.12
N VAL A 190 11.94 0.85 2.86
CA VAL A 190 13.04 -0.04 2.44
C VAL A 190 13.40 -1.08 3.52
N GLU A 191 13.50 -0.65 4.78
CA GLU A 191 13.73 -1.56 5.92
C GLU A 191 12.59 -2.58 6.10
N CYS A 192 11.34 -2.16 5.92
CA CYS A 192 10.18 -3.05 6.01
C CYS A 192 10.03 -3.96 4.79
N ALA A 193 10.51 -3.55 3.61
CA ALA A 193 10.56 -4.40 2.42
C ALA A 193 11.54 -5.57 2.62
N ALA A 194 12.71 -5.31 3.21
CA ALA A 194 13.77 -6.29 3.52
C ALA A 194 13.30 -7.46 4.41
N GLN A 195 12.20 -7.28 5.14
CA GLN A 195 11.58 -8.32 5.96
C GLN A 195 10.92 -9.43 5.13
N SER A 196 10.82 -9.26 3.81
CA SER A 196 10.27 -10.29 2.91
C SER A 196 10.96 -10.37 1.54
N HIS A 197 11.52 -9.26 1.05
CA HIS A 197 12.13 -9.18 -0.28
C HIS A 197 13.53 -8.58 -0.14
N GLY A 198 14.53 -9.30 -0.63
CA GLY A 198 15.92 -8.90 -0.48
C GLY A 198 16.53 -8.28 -1.74
N HIS A 199 15.85 -8.34 -2.88
CA HIS A 199 16.37 -7.74 -4.10
C HIS A 199 16.29 -6.20 -4.00
N PRO A 200 17.37 -5.44 -4.30
CA PRO A 200 17.38 -3.99 -4.18
C PRO A 200 16.27 -3.29 -4.97
N ALA A 201 15.96 -3.76 -6.18
CA ALA A 201 14.88 -3.18 -6.97
C ALA A 201 13.50 -3.33 -6.30
N ALA A 202 13.20 -4.44 -5.64
CA ALA A 202 11.93 -4.60 -4.92
C ALA A 202 11.85 -3.67 -3.70
N GLN A 203 12.95 -3.55 -2.95
CA GLN A 203 13.04 -2.67 -1.79
C GLN A 203 12.92 -1.19 -2.17
N LEU A 204 13.66 -0.77 -3.20
CA LEU A 204 13.66 0.61 -3.66
C LEU A 204 12.37 0.99 -4.38
N SER A 205 11.70 0.06 -5.07
CA SER A 205 10.34 0.29 -5.61
C SER A 205 9.32 0.49 -4.49
N ALA A 206 9.37 -0.32 -3.43
CA ALA A 206 8.53 -0.14 -2.24
C ALA A 206 8.77 1.23 -1.57
N GLY A 207 10.05 1.61 -1.43
CA GLY A 207 10.44 2.92 -0.93
C GLY A 207 10.00 4.07 -1.81
N ALA A 208 10.19 3.97 -3.12
CA ALA A 208 9.78 4.97 -4.09
C ALA A 208 8.26 5.20 -4.04
N PHE A 209 7.48 4.12 -4.01
CA PHE A 209 6.03 4.21 -3.88
C PHE A 209 5.58 4.90 -2.58
N ALA A 210 6.24 4.60 -1.46
CA ALA A 210 5.97 5.30 -0.21
C ALA A 210 6.24 6.81 -0.33
N VAL A 211 7.34 7.22 -0.97
CA VAL A 211 7.66 8.64 -1.19
C VAL A 211 6.66 9.31 -2.15
N LEU A 212 6.22 8.61 -3.20
CA LEU A 212 5.17 9.12 -4.09
C LEU A 212 3.88 9.39 -3.31
N VAL A 213 3.40 8.42 -2.54
CA VAL A 213 2.22 8.58 -1.70
C VAL A 213 2.42 9.70 -0.66
N HIS A 214 3.63 9.88 -0.16
CA HIS A 214 3.97 10.96 0.78
C HIS A 214 3.82 12.35 0.18
N GLY A 215 4.36 12.58 -1.03
CA GLY A 215 4.19 13.85 -1.73
C GLY A 215 2.71 14.14 -2.00
N LEU A 216 1.96 13.14 -2.48
CA LEU A 216 0.52 13.26 -2.74
C LEU A 216 -0.29 13.53 -1.47
N ALA A 217 0.04 12.87 -0.36
CA ALA A 217 -0.60 13.09 0.94
C ALA A 217 -0.33 14.50 1.51
N ARG A 218 0.75 15.16 1.05
CA ARG A 218 1.10 16.56 1.36
C ARG A 218 0.57 17.56 0.33
N GLY A 219 -0.20 17.11 -0.66
CA GLY A 219 -0.81 17.94 -1.69
C GLY A 219 0.11 18.29 -2.86
N GLU A 220 1.24 17.60 -3.03
CA GLU A 220 2.10 17.75 -4.22
C GLU A 220 1.42 17.16 -5.46
N SER A 221 1.80 17.63 -6.65
CA SER A 221 1.40 16.97 -7.89
C SER A 221 2.13 15.64 -8.04
N LEU A 222 1.55 14.69 -8.79
CA LEU A 222 2.19 13.40 -9.05
C LEU A 222 3.53 13.58 -9.78
N ASP A 223 3.63 14.48 -10.76
CA ASP A 223 4.90 14.80 -11.43
C ASP A 223 5.95 15.30 -10.42
N GLY A 224 5.59 16.24 -9.55
CA GLY A 224 6.47 16.76 -8.50
C GLY A 224 6.94 15.68 -7.54
N ALA A 225 6.02 14.80 -7.10
CA ALA A 225 6.33 13.67 -6.24
C ALA A 225 7.30 12.68 -6.92
N VAL A 226 7.15 12.42 -8.22
CA VAL A 226 8.09 11.59 -8.99
C VAL A 226 9.46 12.23 -9.06
N GLN A 227 9.56 13.54 -9.36
CA GLN A 227 10.86 14.22 -9.40
C GLN A 227 11.59 14.18 -8.05
N ASN A 228 10.87 14.42 -6.95
CA ASN A 228 11.42 14.30 -5.60
C ASN A 228 11.88 12.87 -5.29
N THR A 229 11.08 11.88 -5.67
CA THR A 229 11.43 10.46 -5.51
C THR A 229 12.72 10.11 -6.26
N LEU A 230 12.86 10.56 -7.51
CA LEU A 230 14.08 10.34 -8.32
C LEU A 230 15.32 10.96 -7.66
N ALA A 231 15.19 12.15 -7.07
CA ALA A 231 16.28 12.79 -6.35
C ALA A 231 16.73 11.98 -5.13
N LEU A 232 15.79 11.48 -4.32
CA LEU A 232 16.09 10.65 -3.15
C LEU A 232 16.65 9.28 -3.51
N LEU A 233 16.19 8.69 -4.61
CA LEU A 233 16.69 7.40 -5.11
C LEU A 233 18.14 7.48 -5.60
N ALA A 234 18.56 8.62 -6.17
CA ALA A 234 19.91 8.79 -6.71
C ALA A 234 21.04 8.60 -5.68
N GLU A 235 20.72 8.68 -4.38
CA GLU A 235 21.67 8.45 -3.29
C GLU A 235 21.72 6.98 -2.82
N ARG A 236 20.89 6.09 -3.38
CA ARG A 236 20.74 4.70 -2.92
C ARG A 236 21.48 3.72 -3.85
N PRO A 237 22.30 2.80 -3.34
CA PRO A 237 22.90 1.75 -4.17
C PRO A 237 21.85 0.87 -4.87
N GLY A 238 22.02 0.60 -6.17
CA GLY A 238 21.10 -0.26 -6.94
C GLY A 238 19.80 0.42 -7.35
N HIS A 239 19.75 1.76 -7.34
CA HIS A 239 18.57 2.55 -7.69
C HIS A 239 18.24 2.57 -9.19
N GLU A 240 19.19 2.18 -10.04
CA GLU A 240 19.12 2.38 -11.49
C GLU A 240 17.88 1.73 -12.12
N PRO A 241 17.49 0.48 -11.81
CA PRO A 241 16.28 -0.12 -12.38
C PRO A 241 15.01 0.66 -12.05
N VAL A 242 14.86 1.11 -10.81
CA VAL A 242 13.67 1.87 -10.35
C VAL A 242 13.66 3.27 -10.94
N THR A 243 14.83 3.90 -11.00
CA THR A 243 15.03 5.24 -11.57
C THR A 243 14.67 5.25 -13.06
N GLU A 244 15.16 4.25 -13.81
CA GLU A 244 14.89 4.12 -15.22
C GLU A 244 13.41 3.85 -15.47
N ALA A 245 12.79 2.93 -14.72
CA ALA A 245 11.37 2.61 -14.85
C ALA A 245 10.48 3.85 -14.61
N LEU A 246 10.75 4.66 -13.57
CA LEU A 246 10.03 5.91 -13.32
C LEU A 246 10.25 6.97 -14.41
N ARG A 247 11.48 7.08 -14.95
CA ARG A 247 11.77 7.99 -16.08
C ARG A 247 11.04 7.57 -17.35
N GLN A 248 10.96 6.27 -17.62
CA GLN A 248 10.20 5.73 -18.74
C GLN A 248 8.72 6.04 -18.59
N ALA A 249 8.13 5.84 -17.39
CA ALA A 249 6.74 6.21 -17.13
C ALA A 249 6.45 7.69 -17.44
N LEU A 250 7.32 8.62 -16.99
CA LEU A 250 7.21 10.05 -17.30
C LEU A 250 7.36 10.34 -18.81
N GLY A 251 8.32 9.69 -19.47
CA GLY A 251 8.58 9.84 -20.89
C GLY A 251 7.40 9.37 -21.77
N SER A 252 6.72 8.30 -21.36
CA SER A 252 5.61 7.70 -22.10
C SER A 252 4.33 8.53 -22.08
N VAL A 253 4.14 9.44 -21.13
CA VAL A 253 2.97 10.34 -21.07
C VAL A 253 2.79 11.13 -22.37
N ARG A 254 3.88 11.45 -23.07
CA ARG A 254 3.87 12.25 -24.32
C ARG A 254 3.83 11.43 -25.60
N GLN A 255 3.78 10.10 -25.52
CA GLN A 255 3.95 9.21 -26.68
C GLN A 255 2.65 8.89 -27.43
N GLY A 256 1.48 9.32 -26.94
CA GLY A 256 0.21 9.17 -27.64
C GLY A 256 -0.97 8.91 -26.71
N ILE A 257 -2.04 8.37 -27.28
CA ILE A 257 -3.24 7.97 -26.53
C ILE A 257 -2.88 6.79 -25.62
N PRO A 258 -3.18 6.84 -24.31
CA PRO A 258 -2.93 5.73 -23.41
C PRO A 258 -3.60 4.45 -23.88
N GLY A 259 -2.89 3.34 -23.80
CA GLY A 259 -3.43 2.06 -24.20
C GLY A 259 -2.49 0.90 -23.90
N PRO A 260 -2.95 -0.34 -24.11
CA PRO A 260 -2.22 -1.51 -23.63
C PRO A 260 -0.82 -1.67 -24.22
N ALA A 261 -0.59 -1.27 -25.47
CA ALA A 261 0.74 -1.35 -26.09
C ALA A 261 1.78 -0.45 -25.39
N LEU A 262 1.38 0.75 -24.94
CA LEU A 262 2.27 1.63 -24.17
C LEU A 262 2.51 1.07 -22.76
N ILE A 263 1.48 0.45 -22.17
CA ILE A 263 1.59 -0.20 -20.85
C ILE A 263 2.56 -1.39 -20.92
N GLU A 264 2.41 -2.27 -21.91
CA GLU A 264 3.28 -3.44 -22.09
C GLU A 264 4.73 -3.04 -22.37
N ALA A 265 4.96 -1.90 -23.03
CA ALA A 265 6.31 -1.36 -23.26
C ALA A 265 6.98 -0.86 -21.97
N LEU A 266 6.21 -0.46 -20.95
CA LEU A 266 6.72 -0.06 -19.63
C LEU A 266 7.03 -1.26 -18.73
N GLY A 267 6.33 -2.37 -18.93
CA GLY A 267 6.51 -3.57 -18.15
C GLY A 267 5.39 -4.59 -18.35
N ALA A 268 5.76 -5.85 -18.37
CA ALA A 268 4.82 -6.97 -18.48
C ALA A 268 5.11 -8.08 -17.44
N SER A 269 6.19 -7.95 -16.66
CA SER A 269 6.53 -8.90 -15.61
C SER A 269 5.97 -8.49 -14.24
N ASP A 270 6.16 -9.35 -13.24
CA ASP A 270 5.81 -9.05 -11.85
C ASP A 270 6.87 -8.23 -11.10
N ALA A 271 7.96 -7.82 -11.78
CA ALA A 271 9.04 -7.06 -11.17
C ALA A 271 8.52 -5.73 -10.59
N ALA A 272 8.91 -5.43 -9.36
CA ALA A 272 8.33 -4.31 -8.61
C ALA A 272 8.46 -2.96 -9.33
N GLU A 273 9.60 -2.68 -9.96
CA GLU A 273 9.84 -1.44 -10.68
C GLU A 273 9.00 -1.30 -11.95
N GLU A 274 8.72 -2.42 -12.64
CA GLU A 274 7.82 -2.44 -13.80
C GLU A 274 6.38 -2.15 -13.37
N VAL A 275 5.91 -2.82 -12.31
CA VAL A 275 4.57 -2.58 -11.73
C VAL A 275 4.43 -1.12 -11.27
N LEU A 276 5.46 -0.58 -10.61
CA LEU A 276 5.47 0.81 -10.18
C LEU A 276 5.40 1.77 -11.38
N ALA A 277 6.20 1.55 -12.42
CA ALA A 277 6.20 2.39 -13.61
C ALA A 277 4.85 2.38 -14.33
N VAL A 278 4.25 1.20 -14.52
CA VAL A 278 2.92 1.08 -15.14
C VAL A 278 1.87 1.79 -14.28
N ALA A 279 1.88 1.60 -12.96
CA ALA A 279 0.91 2.24 -12.07
C ALA A 279 1.03 3.77 -12.05
N VAL A 280 2.26 4.30 -12.03
CA VAL A 280 2.54 5.73 -12.13
C VAL A 280 2.10 6.29 -13.47
N TYR A 281 2.41 5.60 -14.57
CA TYR A 281 1.97 6.00 -15.91
C TYR A 281 0.44 6.06 -15.98
N CYS A 282 -0.26 5.01 -15.54
CA CYS A 282 -1.73 4.96 -15.54
C CYS A 282 -2.33 6.10 -14.71
N ALA A 283 -1.72 6.46 -13.58
CA ALA A 283 -2.16 7.57 -12.74
C ALA A 283 -1.85 8.95 -13.37
N LEU A 284 -0.75 9.09 -14.12
CA LEU A 284 -0.38 10.34 -14.80
C LEU A 284 -1.31 10.65 -15.99
N VAL A 285 -1.76 9.62 -16.71
CA VAL A 285 -2.58 9.77 -17.93
C VAL A 285 -4.07 9.61 -17.68
N SER A 286 -4.49 9.34 -16.44
CA SER A 286 -5.89 9.13 -16.12
C SER A 286 -6.70 10.43 -16.25
N GLU A 287 -7.85 10.38 -16.94
CA GLU A 287 -8.82 11.48 -16.96
C GLU A 287 -9.61 11.57 -15.65
N ASP A 288 -9.91 10.42 -15.05
CA ASP A 288 -10.50 10.25 -13.73
C ASP A 288 -10.01 8.94 -13.08
N ILE A 289 -10.39 8.72 -11.82
CA ILE A 289 -9.97 7.52 -11.08
C ILE A 289 -10.44 6.22 -11.74
N ARG A 290 -11.64 6.20 -12.32
CA ARG A 290 -12.18 5.00 -12.97
C ARG A 290 -11.35 4.68 -14.22
N HIS A 291 -11.02 5.68 -15.02
CA HIS A 291 -10.17 5.53 -16.20
C HIS A 291 -8.78 5.02 -15.82
N GLY A 292 -8.12 5.63 -14.83
CA GLY A 292 -6.80 5.19 -14.36
C GLY A 292 -6.78 3.75 -13.86
N LEU A 293 -7.78 3.37 -13.04
CA LEU A 293 -7.92 2.00 -12.56
C LEU A 293 -8.19 0.99 -13.70
N ARG A 294 -9.03 1.35 -14.68
CA ARG A 294 -9.29 0.50 -15.85
C ARG A 294 -8.03 0.30 -16.69
N LEU A 295 -7.24 1.35 -16.92
CA LEU A 295 -5.94 1.22 -17.59
C LEU A 295 -5.01 0.28 -16.82
N ALA A 296 -4.94 0.45 -15.50
CA ALA A 296 -4.06 -0.31 -14.62
C ALA A 296 -4.40 -1.82 -14.52
N VAL A 297 -5.61 -2.26 -14.86
CA VAL A 297 -5.99 -3.68 -14.80
C VAL A 297 -6.11 -4.36 -16.17
N ASN A 298 -6.20 -3.58 -17.26
CA ASN A 298 -6.37 -4.10 -18.62
C ASN A 298 -5.05 -4.15 -19.39
N HIS A 299 -4.13 -4.99 -18.90
CA HIS A 299 -2.84 -5.28 -19.52
C HIS A 299 -2.40 -6.71 -19.18
N SER A 300 -1.39 -7.23 -19.88
CA SER A 300 -0.93 -8.62 -19.74
C SER A 300 -0.04 -8.90 -18.52
N GLY A 301 0.24 -7.87 -17.71
CA GLY A 301 1.08 -7.99 -16.52
C GLY A 301 0.26 -8.31 -15.26
N PRO A 302 0.78 -8.04 -14.06
CA PRO A 302 0.09 -8.34 -12.81
C PRO A 302 -1.02 -7.32 -12.51
N SER A 303 -2.16 -7.39 -13.23
CA SER A 303 -3.28 -6.45 -13.16
C SER A 303 -3.70 -6.06 -11.74
N ARG A 304 -3.74 -7.04 -10.83
CA ARG A 304 -4.09 -6.83 -9.42
C ARG A 304 -3.08 -5.97 -8.66
N ALA A 305 -1.78 -6.22 -8.86
CA ALA A 305 -0.73 -5.44 -8.21
C ALA A 305 -0.68 -4.01 -8.78
N THR A 306 -0.74 -3.88 -10.11
CA THR A 306 -0.78 -2.57 -10.79
C THR A 306 -2.00 -1.77 -10.37
N GLY A 307 -3.19 -2.40 -10.37
CA GLY A 307 -4.43 -1.79 -9.92
C GLY A 307 -4.33 -1.28 -8.48
N SER A 308 -3.81 -2.09 -7.56
CA SER A 308 -3.62 -1.70 -6.16
C SER A 308 -2.67 -0.51 -5.99
N VAL A 309 -1.54 -0.47 -6.71
CA VAL A 309 -0.58 0.64 -6.61
C VAL A 309 -1.15 1.91 -7.25
N CYS A 310 -1.74 1.80 -8.45
CA CYS A 310 -2.35 2.92 -9.16
C CYS A 310 -3.52 3.52 -8.37
N GLY A 311 -4.38 2.66 -7.83
CA GLY A 311 -5.52 3.07 -7.01
C GLY A 311 -5.12 3.81 -5.74
N ALA A 312 -4.05 3.38 -5.08
CA ALA A 312 -3.53 4.07 -3.92
C ALA A 312 -2.93 5.45 -4.27
N LEU A 313 -2.22 5.59 -5.40
CA LEU A 313 -1.73 6.89 -5.89
C LEU A 313 -2.91 7.84 -6.19
N LEU A 314 -3.88 7.39 -6.99
CA LEU A 314 -5.04 8.19 -7.37
C LEU A 314 -5.89 8.57 -6.14
N GLY A 315 -6.04 7.64 -5.21
CA GLY A 315 -6.72 7.85 -3.94
C GLY A 315 -6.01 8.88 -3.05
N ALA A 316 -4.68 8.81 -2.93
CA ALA A 316 -3.90 9.79 -2.18
C ALA A 316 -3.93 11.19 -2.83
N LEU A 317 -3.95 11.24 -4.17
CA LEU A 317 -3.99 12.48 -4.93
C LEU A 317 -5.33 13.21 -4.83
N HIS A 318 -6.45 12.46 -4.95
CA HIS A 318 -7.78 13.05 -5.09
C HIS A 318 -8.67 12.91 -3.84
N GLY A 319 -8.30 12.06 -2.88
CA GLY A 319 -9.11 11.76 -1.71
C GLY A 319 -10.28 10.80 -1.99
N GLU A 320 -10.95 10.35 -0.91
CA GLU A 320 -11.98 9.30 -1.00
C GLU A 320 -13.20 9.68 -1.85
N THR A 321 -13.56 10.97 -1.91
CA THR A 321 -14.79 11.42 -2.56
C THR A 321 -14.74 11.31 -4.08
N ALA A 322 -13.54 11.18 -4.65
CA ALA A 322 -13.32 10.97 -6.08
C ALA A 322 -13.41 9.49 -6.49
N LEU A 323 -13.42 8.56 -5.52
CA LEU A 323 -13.50 7.13 -5.80
C LEU A 323 -14.89 6.74 -6.35
N PRO A 324 -14.98 5.79 -7.29
CA PRO A 324 -16.27 5.39 -7.87
C PRO A 324 -17.25 4.82 -6.84
N PRO A 325 -18.42 5.46 -6.59
CA PRO A 325 -19.32 5.06 -5.49
C PRO A 325 -19.88 3.64 -5.64
N ALA A 326 -20.15 3.19 -6.86
CA ALA A 326 -20.64 1.84 -7.13
C ALA A 326 -19.63 0.76 -6.70
N TRP A 327 -18.33 1.01 -6.93
CA TRP A 327 -17.27 0.09 -6.53
C TRP A 327 -17.09 0.08 -5.01
N LEU A 328 -17.14 1.26 -4.37
CA LEU A 328 -17.12 1.33 -2.91
C LEU A 328 -18.30 0.60 -2.24
N ALA A 329 -19.48 0.59 -2.87
CA ALA A 329 -20.66 -0.08 -2.31
C ALA A 329 -20.52 -1.61 -2.26
N GLU A 330 -19.78 -2.22 -3.20
CA GLU A 330 -19.57 -3.66 -3.28
C GLU A 330 -18.25 -4.15 -2.65
N LEU A 331 -17.34 -3.21 -2.34
CA LEU A 331 -16.01 -3.49 -1.81
C LEU A 331 -16.08 -4.24 -0.46
N GLU A 332 -15.49 -5.43 -0.43
CA GLU A 332 -15.32 -6.21 0.79
C GLU A 332 -14.40 -5.50 1.78
N GLY A 333 -14.71 -5.60 3.07
CA GLY A 333 -13.86 -5.01 4.12
C GLY A 333 -13.88 -3.47 4.17
N ARG A 334 -14.76 -2.80 3.40
CA ARG A 334 -14.83 -1.32 3.37
C ARG A 334 -14.98 -0.70 4.77
N ALA A 335 -15.78 -1.30 5.64
CA ALA A 335 -15.95 -0.81 7.01
C ALA A 335 -14.63 -0.87 7.80
N THR A 336 -13.94 -2.01 7.76
CA THR A 336 -12.62 -2.21 8.39
C THR A 336 -11.57 -1.25 7.83
N LEU A 337 -11.54 -1.05 6.50
CA LEU A 337 -10.65 -0.09 5.83
C LEU A 337 -10.89 1.35 6.33
N LEU A 338 -12.15 1.78 6.43
CA LEU A 338 -12.51 3.11 6.89
C LEU A 338 -12.16 3.33 8.36
N GLU A 339 -12.45 2.36 9.22
CA GLU A 339 -12.12 2.44 10.64
C GLU A 339 -10.61 2.54 10.85
N LEU A 340 -9.83 1.69 10.17
CA LEU A 340 -8.37 1.70 10.28
C LEU A 340 -7.75 2.97 9.67
N ALA A 341 -8.32 3.48 8.56
CA ALA A 341 -7.92 4.76 7.97
C ALA A 341 -8.15 5.93 8.94
N ASP A 342 -9.30 5.94 9.61
CA ASP A 342 -9.67 6.97 10.56
C ASP A 342 -8.80 6.92 11.82
N ASP A 343 -8.54 5.71 12.31
CA ASP A 343 -7.64 5.49 13.43
C ASP A 343 -6.22 5.94 13.10
N PHE A 344 -5.71 5.60 11.91
CA PHE A 344 -4.41 6.08 11.47
C PHE A 344 -4.36 7.61 11.43
N ALA A 345 -5.36 8.25 10.83
CA ALA A 345 -5.40 9.71 10.77
C ALA A 345 -5.48 10.35 12.17
N MET A 346 -6.25 9.75 13.08
CA MET A 346 -6.38 10.21 14.46
C MET A 346 -5.07 10.05 15.23
N GLU A 347 -4.38 8.93 15.10
CA GLU A 347 -3.08 8.69 15.72
C GLU A 347 -2.05 9.72 15.27
N MET A 348 -1.93 9.93 13.95
CA MET A 348 -0.91 10.83 13.40
C MET A 348 -1.17 12.31 13.72
N THR A 349 -2.41 12.71 13.99
CA THR A 349 -2.78 14.12 14.22
C THR A 349 -3.11 14.45 15.67
N GLN A 350 -3.53 13.46 16.46
CA GLN A 350 -4.08 13.62 17.81
C GLN A 350 -3.53 12.59 18.81
N GLY A 351 -2.47 11.84 18.47
CA GLY A 351 -1.85 10.81 19.33
C GLY A 351 -1.70 11.18 20.82
N PRO A 352 -1.14 12.36 21.19
CA PRO A 352 -1.00 12.77 22.60
C PRO A 352 -2.32 12.87 23.38
N ALA A 353 -3.46 13.01 22.71
CA ALA A 353 -4.79 13.01 23.33
C ALA A 353 -5.36 11.60 23.49
N LEU A 354 -4.86 10.62 22.72
CA LEU A 354 -5.29 9.22 22.77
C LEU A 354 -4.52 8.42 23.81
N HIS A 355 -3.20 8.63 23.86
CA HIS A 355 -2.34 7.93 24.80
C HIS A 355 -1.08 8.73 25.12
N SER A 356 -0.52 8.40 26.28
CA SER A 356 0.75 8.89 26.79
C SER A 356 1.31 7.87 27.78
N PRO A 357 2.55 8.05 28.27
CA PRO A 357 3.06 7.23 29.36
C PRO A 357 2.22 7.29 30.64
N ALA A 358 1.47 8.38 30.87
CA ALA A 358 0.75 8.64 32.13
C ALA A 358 -0.78 8.45 32.04
N ALA A 359 -1.37 8.57 30.85
CA ALA A 359 -2.81 8.54 30.64
C ALA A 359 -3.14 7.91 29.29
N VAL A 360 -4.20 7.10 29.23
CA VAL A 360 -4.60 6.39 28.02
C VAL A 360 -6.12 6.30 27.90
N ALA A 361 -6.64 6.52 26.70
CA ALA A 361 -8.02 6.22 26.35
C ALA A 361 -8.23 4.69 26.31
N PRO A 362 -9.08 4.10 27.19
CA PRO A 362 -9.21 2.64 27.28
C PRO A 362 -9.61 1.96 25.97
N GLY A 363 -10.49 2.58 25.19
CA GLY A 363 -10.91 2.07 23.88
C GLY A 363 -9.78 2.03 22.85
N TRP A 364 -8.75 2.89 22.98
CA TRP A 364 -7.62 2.90 22.06
C TRP A 364 -6.71 1.68 22.25
N LEU A 365 -6.34 1.37 23.50
CA LEU A 365 -5.51 0.18 23.78
C LEU A 365 -6.24 -1.14 23.63
N ALA A 366 -7.58 -1.15 23.75
CA ALA A 366 -8.36 -2.33 23.41
C ALA A 366 -8.20 -2.69 21.91
N ARG A 367 -8.10 -1.68 21.05
CA ARG A 367 -7.86 -1.86 19.61
C ARG A 367 -6.39 -2.11 19.29
N TYR A 368 -5.50 -1.32 19.89
CA TYR A 368 -4.05 -1.35 19.67
C TYR A 368 -3.27 -1.69 20.95
N PRO A 369 -3.28 -2.96 21.39
CA PRO A 369 -2.47 -3.41 22.51
C PRO A 369 -0.98 -3.11 22.33
N ARG A 370 -0.28 -2.84 23.43
CA ARG A 370 1.16 -2.57 23.48
C ARG A 370 2.04 -3.83 23.26
N GLY A 371 1.45 -5.03 23.26
CA GLY A 371 2.12 -6.33 23.07
C GLY A 371 2.74 -6.57 21.69
#